data_AF-A0A848T2I2-F1
#
_entry.id   AF-A0A848T2I2-F1
#
_cell.length_a   1.000
_cell.length_b   1.000
_cell.length_c   1.000
_cell.angle_alpha   90.00
_cell.angle_beta   90.00
_cell.angle_gamma   90.00
#
_symmetry.space_group_name_H-M   'P 1'
#
loop_
_entity.id
_entity.type
_entity.pdbx_description
1 polymer ?
#
loop_
_entity_poly.entity_id
_entity_poly.type
_entity_poly.pdbx_seq_one_letter_code
_entity_poly.pdbx_strand_id
1 'polypeptide(L)'
;MKQDKFICFIHIEKCAGTSLNRMLHNNYSGFFNISSRDKICWNGAFTAEQFKFFKTIFPFISGMGGHSLFTTAGYEKHVDLPISYFTFLRNPIKRYISHINYQIHEMKIPWTIEQFLDDPQFTNFQTKRIAGTENIELAQNILREKYDFVGLVEKFDLSLLILKECLGLDDMNIHYEKANVAKAQSRLRFDDLPPEIKDRVTEANAMDLKLYDFALNEIFNKYEPEKYAEELLKFQEENQTFKFNKWKQFQRKLKNQLTIKVVQPISMYFT
;
A
#
# COMPACT_ATOMS: atom_id res chain seq x y z
N MET A 1 -15.86 -6.05 17.72
CA MET A 1 -15.26 -4.70 17.70
C MET A 1 -16.25 -3.78 17.01
N LYS A 2 -16.68 -2.71 17.68
CA LYS A 2 -17.50 -1.69 17.03
C LYS A 2 -16.52 -0.83 16.23
N GLN A 3 -16.63 -0.88 14.91
CA GLN A 3 -15.75 -0.13 14.02
C GLN A 3 -16.40 1.23 13.77
N ASP A 4 -15.80 2.29 14.29
CA ASP A 4 -16.37 3.65 14.23
C ASP A 4 -15.92 4.43 12.97
N LYS A 5 -14.95 3.89 12.22
CA LYS A 5 -14.45 4.46 10.95
C LYS A 5 -14.43 3.40 9.85
N PHE A 6 -14.79 3.77 8.63
CA PHE A 6 -14.57 2.91 7.47
C PHE A 6 -13.12 3.01 7.01
N ILE A 7 -12.46 1.89 6.79
CA ILE A 7 -11.01 1.90 6.54
C ILE A 7 -10.72 1.82 5.05
N CYS A 8 -9.91 2.75 4.52
CA CYS A 8 -9.51 2.77 3.12
C CYS A 8 -7.99 2.79 2.96
N PHE A 9 -7.40 1.63 2.64
CA PHE A 9 -5.97 1.49 2.38
C PHE A 9 -5.63 1.74 0.91
N ILE A 10 -5.07 2.91 0.61
CA ILE A 10 -4.59 3.24 -0.74
C ILE A 10 -3.25 2.54 -0.95
N HIS A 11 -3.26 1.39 -1.62
CA HIS A 11 -2.08 0.55 -1.78
C HIS A 11 -1.22 1.03 -2.96
N ILE A 12 0.02 1.40 -2.67
CA ILE A 12 1.06 1.67 -3.67
C ILE A 12 1.96 0.44 -3.83
N GLU A 13 2.20 0.06 -5.07
CA GLU A 13 3.02 -1.08 -5.45
C GLU A 13 4.40 -1.01 -4.79
N LYS A 14 4.82 -2.16 -4.24
CA LYS A 14 6.11 -2.37 -3.59
C LYS A 14 6.33 -1.54 -2.32
N CYS A 15 5.26 -1.03 -1.72
CA CYS A 15 5.26 -0.34 -0.42
C CYS A 15 4.63 -1.22 0.69
N ALA A 16 5.10 -2.46 0.82
CA ALA A 16 4.67 -3.44 1.84
C ALA A 16 3.17 -3.84 1.84
N GLY A 17 2.39 -3.51 0.81
CA GLY A 17 0.95 -3.72 0.88
C GLY A 17 0.48 -5.18 0.87
N THR A 18 1.29 -6.16 0.47
CA THR A 18 0.94 -7.58 0.70
C THR A 18 0.86 -7.90 2.19
N SER A 19 1.81 -7.39 2.98
CA SER A 19 1.84 -7.56 4.44
C SER A 19 0.68 -6.80 5.08
N LEU A 20 0.43 -5.56 4.67
CA LEU A 20 -0.67 -4.75 5.19
C LEU A 20 -2.04 -5.32 4.84
N ASN A 21 -2.28 -5.71 3.59
CA ASN A 21 -3.53 -6.37 3.21
C ASN A 21 -3.75 -7.66 4.01
N ARG A 22 -2.68 -8.45 4.26
CA ARG A 22 -2.78 -9.63 5.13
C ARG A 22 -3.18 -9.24 6.55
N MET A 23 -2.56 -8.21 7.12
CA MET A 23 -2.88 -7.71 8.46
C MET A 23 -4.33 -7.22 8.52
N LEU A 24 -4.78 -6.41 7.57
CA LEU A 24 -6.15 -5.90 7.51
C LEU A 24 -7.16 -7.04 7.35
N HIS A 25 -6.93 -8.00 6.46
CA HIS A 25 -7.82 -9.15 6.33
C HIS A 25 -7.93 -10.00 7.61
N ASN A 26 -6.87 -10.04 8.42
CA ASN A 26 -6.86 -10.78 9.69
C ASN A 26 -7.57 -10.04 10.83
N ASN A 27 -7.65 -8.71 10.76
CA ASN A 27 -8.27 -7.87 11.78
C ASN A 27 -9.71 -7.47 11.42
N TYR A 28 -10.07 -7.43 10.14
CA TYR A 28 -11.39 -7.00 9.66
C TYR A 28 -12.04 -8.06 8.78
N SER A 29 -13.12 -8.66 9.29
CA SER A 29 -13.97 -9.57 8.52
C SER A 29 -14.60 -8.87 7.32
N GLY A 30 -15.00 -7.60 7.46
CA GLY A 30 -15.59 -6.75 6.42
C GLY A 30 -14.60 -6.03 5.49
N PHE A 31 -13.29 -6.31 5.58
CA PHE A 31 -12.30 -5.70 4.69
C PHE A 31 -12.11 -6.49 3.39
N PHE A 32 -12.16 -5.79 2.25
CA PHE A 32 -11.99 -6.34 0.90
C PHE A 32 -10.83 -5.70 0.16
N ASN A 33 -10.04 -6.52 -0.54
CA ASN A 33 -9.00 -6.02 -1.44
C ASN A 33 -9.59 -5.88 -2.85
N ILE A 34 -9.79 -4.63 -3.28
CA ILE A 34 -10.43 -4.25 -4.52
C ILE A 34 -9.38 -4.09 -5.63
N SER A 35 -9.71 -4.61 -6.80
CA SER A 35 -8.93 -4.45 -8.03
C SER A 35 -9.88 -4.18 -9.19
N SER A 36 -9.59 -3.21 -10.04
CA SER A 36 -10.32 -2.97 -11.29
C SER A 36 -9.91 -3.97 -12.39
N ARG A 37 -10.79 -4.15 -13.38
CA ARG A 37 -10.63 -5.09 -14.50
C ARG A 37 -9.50 -4.68 -15.45
N ASP A 38 -9.30 -3.37 -15.57
CA ASP A 38 -8.26 -2.78 -16.41
C ASP A 38 -6.88 -2.91 -15.76
N LYS A 39 -6.32 -4.12 -15.87
CA LYS A 39 -4.93 -4.40 -15.50
C LYS A 39 -3.90 -3.63 -16.35
N ILE A 40 -4.34 -2.90 -17.37
CA ILE A 40 -3.49 -2.35 -18.44
C ILE A 40 -3.29 -0.83 -18.33
N CYS A 41 -4.01 -0.09 -17.49
CA CYS A 41 -3.81 1.35 -17.45
C CYS A 41 -4.00 1.95 -16.06
N TRP A 42 -3.08 2.87 -15.78
CA TRP A 42 -3.05 3.85 -14.69
C TRP A 42 -4.37 4.60 -14.40
N ASN A 43 -5.39 4.42 -15.24
CA ASN A 43 -6.69 5.07 -15.20
C ASN A 43 -7.84 4.17 -14.73
N GLY A 44 -7.59 2.89 -14.39
CA GLY A 44 -8.60 1.97 -13.86
C GLY A 44 -8.98 2.27 -12.41
N ALA A 45 -9.41 3.50 -12.11
CA ALA A 45 -9.89 3.89 -10.79
C ALA A 45 -11.22 3.19 -10.48
N PHE A 46 -11.31 2.60 -9.30
CA PHE A 46 -12.57 2.11 -8.75
C PHE A 46 -13.40 3.33 -8.32
N THR A 47 -14.52 3.58 -8.99
CA THR A 47 -15.29 4.83 -8.83
C THR A 47 -16.26 4.79 -7.66
N ALA A 48 -16.81 5.95 -7.27
CA ALA A 48 -17.86 6.03 -6.24
C ALA A 48 -19.10 5.19 -6.60
N GLU A 49 -19.53 5.22 -7.86
CA GLU A 49 -20.71 4.46 -8.32
C GLU A 49 -20.45 2.95 -8.28
N GLN A 50 -19.25 2.51 -8.66
CA GLN A 50 -18.86 1.11 -8.50
C GLN A 50 -18.83 0.70 -7.02
N PHE A 51 -18.34 1.57 -6.14
CA PHE A 51 -18.37 1.34 -4.71
C PHE A 51 -19.79 1.28 -4.14
N LYS A 52 -20.69 2.17 -4.57
CA LYS A 52 -22.11 2.17 -4.19
C LYS A 52 -22.77 0.84 -4.51
N PHE A 53 -22.60 0.37 -5.74
CA PHE A 53 -23.12 -0.92 -6.18
C PHE A 53 -22.50 -2.08 -5.40
N PHE A 54 -21.19 -2.03 -5.18
CA PHE A 54 -20.47 -3.02 -4.38
C PHE A 54 -21.04 -3.13 -2.96
N LYS A 55 -21.35 -1.99 -2.32
CA LYS A 55 -21.98 -1.95 -0.98
C LYS A 55 -23.39 -2.54 -1.00
N THR A 56 -24.15 -2.43 -2.11
CA THR A 56 -25.45 -3.11 -2.25
C THR A 56 -25.33 -4.63 -2.20
N ILE A 57 -24.26 -5.20 -2.80
CA ILE A 57 -24.01 -6.65 -2.78
C ILE A 57 -23.39 -7.09 -1.45
N PHE A 58 -22.49 -6.28 -0.90
CA PHE A 58 -21.76 -6.56 0.34
C PHE A 58 -22.06 -5.49 1.40
N PRO A 59 -23.29 -5.45 1.98
CA PRO A 59 -23.71 -4.40 2.90
C PRO A 59 -22.92 -4.38 4.22
N PHE A 60 -22.19 -5.46 4.53
CA PHE A 60 -21.32 -5.58 5.70
C PHE A 60 -19.88 -5.10 5.44
N ILE A 61 -19.58 -4.53 4.26
CA ILE A 61 -18.25 -3.96 4.00
C ILE A 61 -17.92 -2.88 5.03
N SER A 62 -16.77 -3.04 5.67
CA SER A 62 -16.28 -2.12 6.70
C SER A 62 -14.91 -1.54 6.37
N GLY A 63 -14.30 -1.99 5.26
CA GLY A 63 -13.12 -1.35 4.72
C GLY A 63 -12.71 -1.94 3.38
N MET A 64 -11.81 -1.23 2.71
CA MET A 64 -11.25 -1.65 1.44
C MET A 64 -9.79 -1.27 1.31
N GLY A 65 -9.06 -2.00 0.48
CA GLY A 65 -7.72 -1.64 0.06
C GLY A 65 -7.45 -2.06 -1.37
N GLY A 66 -6.40 -1.52 -1.98
CA GLY A 66 -6.00 -1.97 -3.32
C GLY A 66 -5.36 -0.88 -4.18
N HIS A 67 -4.89 -1.30 -5.35
CA HIS A 67 -4.23 -0.43 -6.34
C HIS A 67 -5.22 0.36 -7.20
N SER A 68 -6.52 0.14 -7.08
CA SER A 68 -7.51 0.87 -7.88
C SER A 68 -8.19 1.99 -7.09
N LEU A 69 -7.82 2.18 -5.83
CA LEU A 69 -8.44 3.16 -4.94
C LEU A 69 -7.71 4.50 -4.98
N PHE A 70 -8.46 5.59 -4.92
CA PHE A 70 -7.96 6.96 -4.84
C PHE A 70 -8.77 7.77 -3.83
N THR A 71 -8.14 8.67 -3.09
CA THR A 71 -8.82 9.55 -2.12
C THR A 71 -9.78 10.54 -2.80
N THR A 72 -9.55 10.85 -4.08
CA THR A 72 -10.37 11.76 -4.87
C THR A 72 -11.59 11.10 -5.52
N ALA A 73 -11.77 9.79 -5.35
CA ALA A 73 -12.85 9.04 -5.99
C ALA A 73 -14.25 9.33 -5.40
N GLY A 74 -14.35 9.94 -4.21
CA GLY A 74 -15.61 10.35 -3.60
C GLY A 74 -16.40 9.23 -2.92
N TYR A 75 -15.71 8.25 -2.35
CA TYR A 75 -16.33 7.11 -1.64
C TYR A 75 -17.17 7.54 -0.43
N GLU A 76 -16.85 8.68 0.17
CA GLU A 76 -17.51 9.28 1.34
C GLU A 76 -19.02 9.48 1.10
N LYS A 77 -19.43 9.65 -0.16
CA LYS A 77 -20.86 9.78 -0.54
C LYS A 77 -21.69 8.53 -0.27
N HIS A 78 -21.05 7.38 -0.05
CA HIS A 78 -21.71 6.09 0.07
C HIS A 78 -21.34 5.35 1.36
N VAL A 79 -20.65 6.01 2.29
CA VAL A 79 -20.31 5.46 3.60
C VAL A 79 -20.92 6.35 4.69
N ASP A 80 -21.61 5.73 5.63
CA ASP A 80 -22.28 6.45 6.73
C ASP A 80 -21.31 6.82 7.87
N LEU A 81 -20.16 6.15 7.90
CA LEU A 81 -19.05 6.40 8.82
C LEU A 81 -17.99 7.30 8.16
N PRO A 82 -17.23 8.09 8.93
CA PRO A 82 -16.02 8.74 8.45
C PRO A 82 -15.07 7.70 7.82
N ILE A 83 -14.53 8.01 6.64
CA ILE A 83 -13.52 7.18 6.01
C ILE A 83 -12.15 7.58 6.56
N SER A 84 -11.40 6.59 7.04
CA SER A 84 -9.99 6.76 7.35
C SER A 84 -9.12 6.30 6.19
N TYR A 85 -8.48 7.24 5.52
CA TYR A 85 -7.56 6.96 4.44
C TYR A 85 -6.15 6.85 4.96
N PHE A 86 -5.47 5.77 4.58
CA PHE A 86 -4.05 5.64 4.87
C PHE A 86 -3.28 5.00 3.72
N THR A 87 -1.98 5.26 3.68
CA THR A 87 -1.05 4.66 2.72
C THR A 87 0.31 4.42 3.34
N PHE A 88 1.17 3.72 2.60
CA PHE A 88 2.57 3.55 2.95
C PHE A 88 3.42 3.98 1.77
N LEU A 89 4.44 4.80 2.05
CA LEU A 89 5.46 5.17 1.09
C LEU A 89 6.75 4.40 1.37
N ARG A 90 7.60 4.34 0.37
CA ARG A 90 8.92 3.71 0.45
C ARG A 90 9.95 4.63 -0.19
N ASN A 91 11.21 4.53 0.24
CA ASN A 91 12.30 5.23 -0.42
C ASN A 91 12.20 4.98 -1.95
N PRO A 92 12.11 6.04 -2.78
CA PRO A 92 11.75 5.91 -4.19
C PRO A 92 12.67 5.01 -4.99
N ILE A 93 13.98 5.09 -4.71
CA ILE A 93 15.00 4.26 -5.38
C ILE A 93 14.82 2.79 -4.99
N LYS A 94 14.68 2.50 -3.69
CA LYS A 94 14.42 1.14 -3.21
C LYS A 94 13.11 0.57 -3.76
N ARG A 95 12.07 1.40 -3.89
CA ARG A 95 10.78 1.03 -4.48
C ARG A 95 10.93 0.72 -5.97
N TYR A 96 11.60 1.58 -6.72
CA TYR A 96 11.83 1.43 -8.16
C TYR A 96 12.58 0.12 -8.48
N ILE A 97 13.70 -0.13 -7.79
CA ILE A 97 14.47 -1.38 -7.94
C ILE A 97 13.65 -2.60 -7.50
N SER A 98 12.83 -2.47 -6.47
CA SER A 98 11.91 -3.54 -6.08
C SER A 98 10.82 -3.80 -7.12
N HIS A 99 10.45 -2.79 -7.91
CA HIS A 99 9.41 -2.89 -8.93
C HIS A 99 9.94 -3.60 -10.18
N ILE A 100 11.07 -3.17 -10.73
CA ILE A 100 11.68 -3.86 -11.88
C ILE A 100 11.98 -5.33 -11.56
N ASN A 101 12.54 -5.63 -10.38
CA ASN A 101 12.77 -7.01 -9.95
C ASN A 101 11.48 -7.82 -9.87
N TYR A 102 10.37 -7.21 -9.48
CA TYR A 102 9.07 -7.88 -9.44
C TYR A 102 8.56 -8.17 -10.86
N GLN A 103 8.69 -7.22 -11.79
CA GLN A 103 8.31 -7.41 -13.19
C GLN A 103 9.13 -8.53 -13.85
N ILE A 104 10.44 -8.55 -13.63
CA ILE A 104 11.34 -9.57 -14.19
C ILE A 104 11.09 -10.94 -13.57
N HIS A 105 11.12 -11.05 -12.23
CA HIS A 105 11.18 -12.35 -11.59
C HIS A 105 9.84 -12.95 -11.23
N GLU A 106 8.83 -12.13 -10.91
CA GLU A 106 7.51 -12.60 -10.51
C GLU A 106 6.53 -12.55 -11.70
N MET A 107 6.52 -11.44 -12.45
CA MET A 107 5.66 -11.32 -13.64
C MET A 107 6.26 -11.96 -14.90
N LYS A 108 7.54 -12.37 -14.85
CA LYS A 108 8.27 -13.02 -15.97
C LYS A 108 8.33 -12.16 -17.23
N ILE A 109 8.28 -10.84 -17.08
CA ILE A 109 8.41 -9.90 -18.19
C ILE A 109 9.90 -9.54 -18.34
N PRO A 110 10.53 -9.78 -19.50
CA PRO A 110 11.98 -9.67 -19.66
C PRO A 110 12.44 -8.22 -19.86
N TRP A 111 12.12 -7.34 -18.90
CA TRP A 111 12.57 -5.95 -18.91
C TRP A 111 14.10 -5.86 -18.76
N THR A 112 14.74 -5.00 -19.54
CA THR A 112 16.03 -4.42 -19.18
C THR A 112 15.83 -3.17 -18.33
N ILE A 113 16.89 -2.71 -17.64
CA ILE A 113 16.78 -1.48 -16.83
C ILE A 113 16.57 -0.24 -17.69
N GLU A 114 17.17 -0.21 -18.87
CA GLU A 114 17.02 0.87 -19.86
C GLU A 114 15.58 0.94 -20.37
N GLN A 115 15.01 -0.20 -20.78
CA GLN A 115 13.60 -0.25 -21.21
C GLN A 115 12.64 0.19 -20.11
N PHE A 116 12.93 -0.18 -18.85
CA PHE A 116 12.12 0.20 -17.70
C PHE A 116 12.26 1.68 -17.33
N LEU A 117 13.41 2.30 -17.61
CA LEU A 117 13.65 3.74 -17.45
C LEU A 117 12.96 4.56 -18.54
N ASP A 118 12.92 4.04 -19.76
CA ASP A 118 12.33 4.73 -20.92
C ASP A 118 10.79 4.70 -20.88
N ASP A 119 10.19 3.85 -20.04
CA ASP A 119 8.75 3.77 -19.87
C ASP A 119 8.25 4.78 -18.81
N PRO A 120 7.54 5.84 -19.24
CA PRO A 120 7.06 6.89 -18.35
C PRO A 120 6.05 6.36 -17.33
N GLN A 121 5.49 5.16 -17.50
CA GLN A 121 4.61 4.59 -16.50
C GLN A 121 5.36 4.31 -15.19
N PHE A 122 6.67 4.03 -15.20
CA PHE A 122 7.38 3.66 -13.97
C PHE A 122 8.05 4.81 -13.23
N THR A 123 8.06 6.01 -13.82
CA THR A 123 8.64 7.23 -13.25
C THR A 123 7.68 7.90 -12.26
N ASN A 124 8.23 8.59 -11.25
CA ASN A 124 7.48 9.36 -10.23
C ASN A 124 6.20 8.65 -9.75
N PHE A 125 6.34 7.35 -9.51
CA PHE A 125 5.22 6.43 -9.39
C PHE A 125 4.36 6.78 -8.17
N GLN A 126 4.98 7.02 -7.01
CA GLN A 126 4.23 7.33 -5.78
C GLN A 126 3.48 8.65 -5.93
N THR A 127 4.09 9.66 -6.54
CA THR A 127 3.48 10.96 -6.82
C THR A 127 2.26 10.80 -7.71
N LYS A 128 2.39 10.09 -8.84
CA LYS A 128 1.25 9.78 -9.73
C LYS A 128 0.15 9.00 -9.01
N ARG A 129 0.51 8.06 -8.15
CA ARG A 129 -0.45 7.24 -7.40
C ARG A 129 -1.27 8.06 -6.39
N ILE A 130 -0.66 9.07 -5.77
CA ILE A 130 -1.34 9.95 -4.83
C ILE A 130 -2.17 11.02 -5.56
N ALA A 131 -1.58 11.69 -6.55
CA ALA A 131 -2.18 12.85 -7.20
C ALA A 131 -2.95 12.55 -8.50
N GLY A 132 -2.85 11.32 -9.02
CA GLY A 132 -3.32 10.97 -10.37
C GLY A 132 -2.46 11.56 -11.50
N THR A 133 -1.46 12.37 -11.19
CA THR A 133 -0.61 13.13 -12.13
C THR A 133 0.80 13.31 -11.57
N GLU A 134 1.77 13.73 -12.41
CA GLU A 134 3.12 14.12 -11.95
C GLU A 134 3.15 15.53 -11.36
N ASN A 135 2.30 15.81 -10.37
CA ASN A 135 2.26 17.09 -9.67
C ASN A 135 2.62 16.92 -8.19
N ILE A 136 3.82 17.35 -7.82
CA ILE A 136 4.34 17.23 -6.46
C ILE A 136 3.54 18.04 -5.44
N GLU A 137 3.16 19.28 -5.77
CA GLU A 137 2.41 20.15 -4.85
C GLU A 137 1.03 19.57 -4.56
N LEU A 138 0.35 19.07 -5.60
CA LEU A 138 -0.93 18.39 -5.46
C LEU A 138 -0.79 17.12 -4.61
N ALA A 139 0.26 16.31 -4.83
CA ALA A 139 0.50 15.11 -4.05
C ALA A 139 0.73 15.44 -2.56
N GLN A 140 1.55 16.46 -2.26
CA GLN A 140 1.80 16.90 -0.89
C GLN A 140 0.53 17.42 -0.19
N ASN A 141 -0.29 18.20 -0.90
CA ASN A 141 -1.56 18.70 -0.37
C ASN A 141 -2.54 17.54 -0.09
N ILE A 142 -2.64 16.57 -1.01
CA ILE A 142 -3.49 15.39 -0.80
C ILE A 142 -3.00 14.58 0.41
N LEU A 143 -1.69 14.32 0.55
CA LEU A 143 -1.14 13.62 1.72
C LEU A 143 -1.48 14.34 3.02
N ARG A 144 -1.45 15.68 3.02
CA ARG A 144 -1.72 16.50 4.22
C ARG A 144 -3.20 16.54 4.58
N GLU A 145 -4.08 16.63 3.59
CA GLU A 145 -5.50 16.94 3.81
C GLU A 145 -6.42 15.74 3.78
N LYS A 146 -6.05 14.67 3.04
CA LYS A 146 -6.94 13.53 2.78
C LYS A 146 -6.54 12.27 3.53
N TYR A 147 -5.28 12.11 3.92
CA TYR A 147 -4.79 10.92 4.59
C TYR A 147 -4.73 11.15 6.11
N ASP A 148 -5.36 10.27 6.88
CA ASP A 148 -5.21 10.25 8.34
C ASP A 148 -3.85 9.69 8.76
N PHE A 149 -3.27 8.82 7.92
CA PHE A 149 -1.96 8.22 8.19
C PHE A 149 -1.14 7.93 6.93
N VAL A 150 0.15 8.26 6.99
CA VAL A 150 1.15 7.94 5.97
C VAL A 150 2.32 7.22 6.64
N GLY A 151 2.40 5.91 6.44
CA GLY A 151 3.47 5.07 6.97
C GLY A 151 4.71 5.04 6.05
N LEU A 152 5.86 4.67 6.62
CA LEU A 152 7.11 4.51 5.86
C LEU A 152 7.60 3.07 5.95
N VAL A 153 7.90 2.45 4.81
CA VAL A 153 8.40 1.07 4.77
C VAL A 153 9.76 0.94 5.47
N GLU A 154 10.61 1.96 5.43
CA GLU A 154 11.89 1.98 6.13
C GLU A 154 11.74 1.99 7.65
N LYS A 155 10.58 2.44 8.15
CA LYS A 155 10.20 2.45 9.57
C LYS A 155 8.95 1.59 9.78
N PHE A 156 8.89 0.41 9.14
CA PHE A 156 7.64 -0.38 9.04
C PHE A 156 7.04 -0.74 10.40
N ASP A 157 7.84 -1.31 11.31
CA ASP A 157 7.37 -1.73 12.64
C ASP A 157 6.78 -0.54 13.43
N LEU A 158 7.51 0.58 13.45
CA LEU A 158 7.04 1.82 14.06
C LEU A 158 5.76 2.35 13.38
N SER A 159 5.72 2.29 12.05
CA SER A 159 4.54 2.73 11.28
C SER A 159 3.31 1.88 11.62
N LEU A 160 3.47 0.60 11.98
CA LEU A 160 2.35 -0.24 12.40
C LEU A 160 1.83 0.13 13.80
N LEU A 161 2.72 0.50 14.73
CA LEU A 161 2.34 0.99 16.04
C LEU A 161 1.55 2.30 15.94
N ILE A 162 2.06 3.26 15.17
CA ILE A 162 1.36 4.55 14.95
C ILE A 162 0.03 4.32 14.22
N LEU A 163 0.00 3.46 13.20
CA LEU A 163 -1.23 3.12 12.47
C LEU A 163 -2.30 2.56 13.42
N LYS A 164 -1.91 1.68 14.35
CA LYS A 164 -2.81 1.08 15.34
C LYS A 164 -3.51 2.16 16.18
N GLU A 165 -2.76 3.15 16.65
CA GLU A 165 -3.28 4.29 17.39
C GLU A 165 -4.16 5.20 16.52
N CYS A 166 -3.70 5.55 15.30
CA CYS A 166 -4.45 6.41 14.38
C CYS A 166 -5.82 5.85 13.99
N LEU A 167 -5.91 4.52 13.86
CA LEU A 167 -7.16 3.83 13.58
C LEU A 167 -8.05 3.68 14.82
N GLY A 168 -7.52 3.94 16.03
CA GLY A 168 -8.23 3.83 17.31
C GLY A 168 -8.51 2.39 17.71
N LEU A 169 -7.58 1.47 17.46
CA LEU A 169 -7.83 0.03 17.52
C LEU A 169 -6.79 -0.70 18.36
N ASP A 170 -6.96 -0.59 19.67
CA ASP A 170 -6.07 -1.16 20.68
C ASP A 170 -5.95 -2.69 20.60
N ASP A 171 -6.99 -3.36 20.09
CA ASP A 171 -7.03 -4.81 19.90
C ASP A 171 -6.51 -5.29 18.53
N MET A 172 -6.12 -4.37 17.64
CA MET A 172 -5.61 -4.74 16.31
C MET A 172 -4.29 -5.50 16.45
N ASN A 173 -4.27 -6.74 15.97
CA ASN A 173 -3.05 -7.53 15.90
C ASN A 173 -2.22 -7.10 14.68
N ILE A 174 -1.17 -6.33 14.94
CA ILE A 174 -0.24 -5.80 13.94
C ILE A 174 0.94 -6.73 13.63
N HIS A 175 1.05 -7.89 14.30
CA HIS A 175 2.14 -8.83 14.06
C HIS A 175 2.05 -9.43 12.65
N TYR A 176 3.21 -9.69 12.07
CA TYR A 176 3.32 -10.20 10.72
C TYR A 176 4.46 -11.20 10.58
N GLU A 177 4.26 -12.18 9.71
CA GLU A 177 5.32 -13.12 9.37
C GLU A 177 6.29 -12.46 8.40
N LYS A 178 7.56 -12.33 8.80
CA LYS A 178 8.64 -11.95 7.89
C LYS A 178 8.71 -12.98 6.76
N ALA A 179 8.53 -12.52 5.52
CA ALA A 179 8.76 -13.34 4.35
C ALA A 179 10.27 -13.49 4.14
N ASN A 180 10.75 -14.72 3.97
CA ASN A 180 12.14 -14.95 3.58
C ASN A 180 12.34 -14.38 2.17
N VAL A 181 13.00 -13.22 2.09
CA VAL A 181 13.48 -12.69 0.81
C VAL A 181 14.69 -13.55 0.45
N ALA A 182 14.46 -14.64 -0.29
CA ALA A 182 15.56 -15.38 -0.89
C ALA A 182 16.43 -14.38 -1.66
N LYS A 183 17.73 -14.32 -1.30
CA LYS A 183 18.75 -13.56 -2.03
C LYS A 183 18.99 -14.28 -3.35
N ALA A 184 18.10 -14.09 -4.31
CA ALA A 184 18.38 -14.53 -5.67
C ALA A 184 19.54 -13.68 -6.18
N GLN A 185 20.67 -14.32 -6.51
CA GLN A 185 21.83 -13.67 -7.14
C GLN A 185 21.45 -12.92 -8.43
N SER A 186 20.32 -13.26 -9.05
CA SER A 186 19.80 -12.65 -10.27
C SER A 186 19.03 -11.34 -10.09
N ARG A 187 18.82 -10.86 -8.85
CA ARG A 187 18.08 -9.61 -8.62
C ARG A 187 18.97 -8.39 -8.77
N LEU A 188 18.45 -7.38 -9.47
CA LEU A 188 19.08 -6.07 -9.60
C LEU A 188 19.23 -5.40 -8.24
N ARG A 189 20.39 -4.81 -8.00
CA ARG A 189 20.70 -3.99 -6.82
C ARG A 189 21.17 -2.63 -7.29
N PHE A 190 20.65 -1.57 -6.66
CA PHE A 190 21.01 -0.20 -7.03
C PHE A 190 22.52 0.03 -6.97
N ASP A 191 23.16 -0.44 -5.90
CA ASP A 191 24.59 -0.24 -5.66
C ASP A 191 25.48 -0.84 -6.76
N ASP A 192 25.01 -1.91 -7.41
CA ASP A 192 25.75 -2.64 -8.44
C ASP A 192 25.56 -2.02 -9.85
N LEU A 193 24.72 -0.99 -9.99
CA LEU A 193 24.47 -0.32 -11.27
C LEU A 193 25.59 0.67 -11.65
N PRO A 194 25.84 0.88 -12.97
CA PRO A 194 26.71 1.94 -13.44
C PRO A 194 26.25 3.33 -12.97
N PRO A 195 27.17 4.28 -12.72
CA PRO A 195 26.83 5.63 -12.28
C PRO A 195 25.78 6.33 -13.15
N GLU A 196 25.91 6.24 -14.48
CA GLU A 196 24.95 6.83 -15.43
C GLU A 196 23.52 6.30 -15.23
N ILE A 197 23.37 5.00 -14.98
CA ILE A 197 22.05 4.40 -14.73
C ILE A 197 21.51 4.83 -13.36
N LYS A 198 22.37 4.97 -12.35
CA LYS A 198 21.96 5.48 -11.02
C LYS A 198 21.40 6.90 -11.11
N ASP A 199 22.04 7.75 -11.91
CA ASP A 199 21.61 9.13 -12.13
C ASP A 199 20.25 9.15 -12.84
N ARG A 200 20.09 8.37 -13.92
CA ARG A 200 18.82 8.23 -14.63
C ARG A 200 17.69 7.72 -13.74
N VAL A 201 17.93 6.72 -12.88
CA VAL A 201 16.93 6.22 -11.92
C VAL A 201 16.56 7.32 -10.91
N THR A 202 17.53 8.10 -10.46
CA THR A 202 17.30 9.20 -9.52
C THR A 202 16.46 10.31 -10.16
N GLU A 203 16.79 10.71 -11.39
CA GLU A 203 16.06 11.70 -12.17
C GLU A 203 14.62 11.25 -12.46
N ALA A 204 14.44 10.00 -12.91
CA ALA A 204 13.13 9.39 -13.16
C ALA A 204 12.22 9.33 -11.92
N ASN A 205 12.77 9.48 -10.72
CA ASN A 205 12.03 9.46 -9.46
C ASN A 205 12.21 10.77 -8.65
N ALA A 206 12.59 11.87 -9.30
CA ALA A 206 12.89 13.14 -8.64
C ALA A 206 11.69 13.70 -7.84
N MET A 207 10.46 13.56 -8.34
CA MET A 207 9.27 14.01 -7.61
C MET A 207 8.93 13.07 -6.46
N ASP A 208 9.10 11.76 -6.65
CA ASP A 208 8.93 10.80 -5.56
C ASP A 208 9.94 11.04 -4.43
N LEU A 209 11.17 11.46 -4.75
CA LEU A 209 12.18 11.82 -3.75
C LEU A 209 11.73 13.01 -2.91
N LYS A 210 11.23 14.07 -3.56
CA LYS A 210 10.65 15.23 -2.87
C LYS A 210 9.42 14.85 -2.05
N LEU A 211 8.55 13.98 -2.57
CA LEU A 211 7.35 13.52 -1.86
C LEU A 211 7.71 12.69 -0.64
N TYR A 212 8.69 11.79 -0.76
CA TYR A 212 9.15 10.95 0.34
C TYR A 212 9.81 11.77 1.44
N ASP A 213 10.65 12.74 1.07
CA ASP A 213 11.28 13.67 2.03
C ASP A 213 10.22 14.49 2.78
N PHE A 214 9.24 15.04 2.06
CA PHE A 214 8.09 15.71 2.66
C PHE A 214 7.32 14.78 3.62
N ALA A 215 6.99 13.56 3.19
CA ALA A 215 6.27 12.62 4.04
C ALA A 215 7.06 12.25 5.30
N LEU A 216 8.39 12.10 5.21
CA LEU A 216 9.24 11.84 6.36
C LEU A 216 9.28 13.04 7.32
N ASN A 217 9.62 14.21 6.80
CA ASN A 217 9.95 15.37 7.61
C ASN A 217 8.72 16.12 8.13
N GLU A 218 7.66 16.20 7.32
CA GLU A 218 6.48 17.04 7.59
C GLU A 218 5.25 16.25 8.04
N ILE A 219 5.18 14.94 7.79
CA ILE A 219 4.04 14.10 8.20
C ILE A 219 4.51 13.12 9.28
N PHE A 220 5.45 12.25 8.96
CA PHE A 220 5.82 11.13 9.82
C PHE A 220 6.44 11.58 11.14
N ASN A 221 7.30 12.62 11.11
CA ASN A 221 7.91 13.15 12.34
C ASN A 221 6.89 13.82 13.29
N LYS A 222 5.70 14.23 12.81
CA LYS A 222 4.66 14.79 13.69
C LYS A 222 4.04 13.78 14.65
N TYR A 223 4.22 12.48 14.38
CA TYR A 223 3.81 11.44 15.30
C TYR A 223 4.80 11.24 16.47
N GLU A 224 5.88 12.03 16.52
CA GLU A 224 6.90 11.96 17.58
C GLU A 224 7.41 10.52 17.80
N PRO A 225 8.09 9.93 16.79
CA PRO A 225 8.59 8.56 16.81
C PRO A 225 9.26 8.10 18.11
N GLU A 226 9.91 9.02 18.84
CA GLU A 226 10.58 8.72 20.10
C GLU A 226 9.63 8.20 21.18
N LYS A 227 8.34 8.59 21.14
CA LYS A 227 7.32 8.14 22.10
C LYS A 227 7.09 6.64 22.07
N TYR A 228 7.35 6.00 20.93
CA TYR A 228 7.12 4.57 20.74
C TYR A 228 8.38 3.74 20.97
N ALA A 229 9.49 4.30 21.45
CA ALA A 229 10.77 3.60 21.51
C ALA A 229 10.70 2.29 22.33
N GLU A 230 10.09 2.32 23.51
CA GLU A 230 9.94 1.13 24.37
C GLU A 230 9.00 0.09 23.74
N GLU A 231 7.83 0.53 23.24
CA GLU A 231 6.86 -0.34 22.60
C GLU A 231 7.42 -0.97 21.32
N LEU A 232 8.22 -0.22 20.56
CA LEU A 232 8.88 -0.67 19.36
C LEU A 232 9.87 -1.81 19.63
N LEU A 233 10.70 -1.68 20.67
CA LEU A 233 11.64 -2.73 21.05
C LEU A 233 10.88 -4.02 21.42
N LYS A 234 9.86 -3.90 22.26
CA LYS A 234 9.02 -5.03 22.66
C LYS A 234 8.33 -5.67 21.45
N PHE A 235 7.70 -4.87 20.59
CA PHE A 235 7.03 -5.36 19.40
C PHE A 235 8.00 -6.07 18.45
N GLN A 236 9.21 -5.54 18.27
CA GLN A 236 10.24 -6.15 17.44
C GLN A 236 10.68 -7.51 17.97
N GLU A 237 10.85 -7.66 19.28
CA GLU A 237 11.16 -8.94 19.94
C GLU A 237 10.03 -9.96 19.74
N GLU A 238 8.78 -9.57 20.02
CA GLU A 238 7.60 -10.42 19.84
C GLU A 238 7.44 -10.88 18.38
N ASN A 239 7.68 -9.98 17.43
CA ASN A 239 7.48 -10.23 16.00
C ASN A 239 8.60 -11.07 15.36
N GLN A 240 9.76 -11.27 16.01
CA GLN A 240 10.85 -12.10 15.48
C GLN A 240 10.42 -13.56 15.27
N THR A 241 9.66 -14.11 16.21
CA THR A 241 9.24 -15.53 16.19
C THR A 241 7.77 -15.71 15.79
N PHE A 242 7.07 -14.60 15.51
CA PHE A 242 5.64 -14.63 15.25
C PHE A 242 5.27 -15.47 14.03
N LYS A 243 4.32 -16.39 14.23
CA LYS A 243 3.71 -17.21 13.18
C LYS A 243 2.21 -17.25 13.38
N PHE A 244 1.45 -17.02 12.32
CA PHE A 244 0.01 -17.26 12.35
C PHE A 244 -0.24 -18.76 12.46
N ASN A 245 -1.21 -19.13 13.29
CA ASN A 245 -1.65 -20.52 13.39
C ASN A 245 -2.20 -21.03 12.03
N LYS A 246 -2.14 -22.34 11.80
CA LYS A 246 -2.53 -22.97 10.52
C LYS A 246 -3.97 -22.68 10.14
N TRP A 247 -4.86 -22.58 11.11
CA TRP A 247 -6.27 -22.28 10.91
C TRP A 247 -6.51 -20.87 10.33
N LYS A 248 -5.90 -19.84 10.92
CA LYS A 248 -5.95 -18.47 10.39
C LYS A 248 -5.37 -18.40 8.98
N GLN A 249 -4.29 -19.13 8.71
CA GLN A 249 -3.74 -19.21 7.35
C GLN A 249 -4.73 -19.82 6.35
N PHE A 250 -5.47 -20.85 6.75
CA PHE A 250 -6.51 -21.49 5.93
C PHE A 250 -7.70 -20.55 5.69
N GLN A 251 -8.29 -19.97 6.74
CA GLN A 251 -9.40 -19.01 6.64
C GLN A 251 -9.05 -17.86 5.69
N ARG A 252 -7.83 -17.33 5.79
CA ARG A 252 -7.32 -16.31 4.87
C ARG A 252 -7.27 -16.78 3.43
N LYS A 253 -6.75 -17.99 3.15
CA LYS A 253 -6.71 -18.53 1.78
C LYS A 253 -8.12 -18.64 1.21
N LEU A 254 -9.07 -19.09 2.01
CA LEU A 254 -10.47 -19.17 1.61
C LEU A 254 -11.06 -17.77 1.29
N LYS A 255 -10.87 -16.80 2.19
CA LYS A 255 -11.34 -15.41 1.99
C LYS A 255 -10.70 -14.77 0.75
N ASN A 256 -9.41 -14.98 0.52
CA ASN A 256 -8.72 -14.49 -0.68
C ASN A 256 -9.28 -15.15 -1.95
N GLN A 257 -9.54 -16.47 -1.92
CA GLN A 257 -10.14 -17.18 -3.06
C GLN A 257 -11.56 -16.68 -3.34
N LEU A 258 -12.39 -16.44 -2.30
CA LEU A 258 -13.69 -15.80 -2.46
C LEU A 258 -13.56 -14.40 -3.04
N THR A 259 -12.60 -13.62 -2.57
CA THR A 259 -12.35 -12.27 -3.09
C THR A 259 -11.96 -12.33 -4.56
N ILE A 260 -11.03 -13.19 -4.95
CA ILE A 260 -10.55 -13.29 -6.34
C ILE A 260 -11.57 -13.92 -7.28
N LYS A 261 -12.34 -14.92 -6.83
CA LYS A 261 -13.24 -15.69 -7.70
C LYS A 261 -14.66 -15.16 -7.74
N VAL A 262 -15.08 -14.39 -6.73
CA VAL A 262 -16.46 -13.90 -6.63
C VAL A 262 -16.46 -12.38 -6.61
N VAL A 263 -15.78 -11.79 -5.63
CA VAL A 263 -15.84 -10.34 -5.38
C VAL A 263 -15.19 -9.53 -6.51
N GLN A 264 -14.00 -9.92 -6.95
CA GLN A 264 -13.27 -9.26 -8.02
C GLN A 264 -14.03 -9.34 -9.36
N PRO A 265 -14.48 -10.50 -9.84
CA PRO A 265 -15.30 -10.59 -11.05
C PRO A 265 -16.55 -9.73 -10.96
N ILE A 266 -17.25 -9.73 -9.83
CA ILE A 266 -18.41 -8.85 -9.62
C ILE A 266 -17.99 -7.37 -9.75
N SER A 267 -16.95 -6.92 -9.04
CA SER A 267 -16.44 -5.55 -9.18
C SER A 267 -15.98 -5.21 -10.59
N MET A 268 -15.56 -6.22 -11.37
CA MET A 268 -15.07 -6.09 -12.74
C MET A 268 -16.19 -6.17 -13.80
N TYR A 269 -17.33 -6.79 -13.52
CA TYR A 269 -18.48 -6.85 -14.45
C TYR A 269 -19.18 -5.50 -14.61
N PHE A 270 -18.90 -4.55 -13.70
CA PHE A 270 -19.48 -3.21 -13.67
C PHE A 270 -18.42 -2.09 -13.77
N THR A 271 -17.18 -2.46 -14.10
CA THR A 271 -16.13 -1.58 -14.67
C THR A 271 -16.10 -1.80 -16.17
#